data_AF-A0AAV5JWE4-F1
#
_entry.id   AF-A0AAV5JWE4-F1
#
_cell.length_a   1.000
_cell.length_b   1.000
_cell.length_c   1.000
_cell.angle_alpha   90.00
_cell.angle_beta   90.00
_cell.angle_gamma   90.00
#
_symmetry.space_group_name_H-M   'P 1'
#
loop_
_entity.id
_entity.type
_entity.pdbx_description
1 polymer ?
#
loop_
_entity_poly.entity_id
_entity_poly.type
_entity_poly.pdbx_seq_one_letter_code
_entity_poly.pdbx_strand_id
1 'polypeptide(L)'
;MASVSLASTLSLTPFHNIVGTRFRISPPRKFQVFCQSKTEELKIRKCSPLLEKAHLSSNVALVSEELKAVPDIWRFSAEKFGPRIAVIDPYHDPPSTMTYKQLEQAILDFAEGLRVIGIKPGEKLSLFADNSCRWLVADQGMMATGAINVVRGSRSPSEELLQIYNHSDSVAIAIDNPDFFNRIAEKFCSRALMRFVVLLWGEKSCLATEGMEGIPIFSYKEILDLGRESREALCSSEDARQQYIYETISSDDIATVVYTSGTTGNPKGVMLTHENLLHQVNCLLIASLLF
;
A
#
# COMPACT_ATOMS: atom_id res chain seq x y z
N MET A 1 8.19 38.92 20.20
CA MET A 1 8.74 39.09 21.56
C MET A 1 7.63 39.65 22.45
N ALA A 2 7.40 38.97 23.59
CA ALA A 2 6.55 39.30 24.76
C ALA A 2 5.05 39.58 24.49
N SER A 3 4.04 38.76 24.84
CA SER A 3 3.65 37.99 26.03
C SER A 3 3.03 38.79 27.19
N VAL A 4 1.94 38.22 27.74
CA VAL A 4 1.33 38.38 29.09
C VAL A 4 0.24 39.46 29.23
N SER A 5 -0.81 39.37 30.05
CA SER A 5 -1.85 38.37 30.43
C SER A 5 -2.71 39.02 31.56
N LEU A 6 -3.92 38.48 31.82
CA LEU A 6 -4.70 38.51 33.09
C LEU A 6 -5.22 39.89 33.57
N ALA A 7 -6.29 40.05 34.36
CA ALA A 7 -7.48 39.30 34.76
C ALA A 7 -8.26 40.20 35.74
N SER A 8 -9.58 39.98 35.88
CA SER A 8 -10.44 40.28 37.07
C SER A 8 -10.56 41.75 37.53
N THR A 9 -11.73 42.24 38.00
CA THR A 9 -12.27 41.97 39.34
C THR A 9 -13.69 42.55 39.48
N LEU A 10 -14.55 41.87 40.24
CA LEU A 10 -15.92 42.25 40.66
C LEU A 10 -15.91 43.17 41.90
N SER A 11 -16.93 44.03 42.03
CA SER A 11 -17.43 44.61 43.31
C SER A 11 -18.96 44.85 43.17
N LEU A 12 -19.85 44.15 43.88
CA LEU A 12 -20.36 44.29 45.27
C LEU A 12 -21.39 45.42 45.54
N THR A 13 -22.69 45.07 45.41
CA THR A 13 -23.90 45.36 46.28
C THR A 13 -24.34 46.83 46.54
N PRO A 14 -25.57 47.17 47.07
CA PRO A 14 -26.60 46.34 47.75
C PRO A 14 -28.13 46.62 47.52
N PHE A 15 -28.95 45.68 48.04
CA PHE A 15 -30.29 45.75 48.68
C PHE A 15 -31.49 46.55 48.12
N HIS A 16 -32.62 45.85 47.87
CA HIS A 16 -33.92 46.07 48.56
C HIS A 16 -34.90 44.89 48.43
N ASN A 17 -35.68 44.66 49.49
CA ASN A 17 -36.70 43.63 49.71
C ASN A 17 -37.87 43.65 48.71
N ILE A 18 -38.56 42.50 48.52
CA ILE A 18 -40.02 42.31 48.74
C ILE A 18 -40.50 40.91 48.27
N VAL A 19 -41.06 40.17 49.24
CA VAL A 19 -42.24 39.27 49.19
C VAL A 19 -42.30 38.11 48.17
N GLY A 20 -42.03 36.92 48.72
CA GLY A 20 -42.82 35.68 48.60
C GLY A 20 -43.60 35.39 47.32
N THR A 21 -43.04 34.53 46.47
CA THR A 21 -43.81 33.70 45.52
C THR A 21 -43.17 32.31 45.42
N ARG A 22 -43.95 31.25 45.62
CA ARG A 22 -43.50 29.85 45.52
C ARG A 22 -43.12 29.55 44.06
N PHE A 23 -41.82 29.41 43.77
CA PHE A 23 -41.33 28.88 42.50
C PHE A 23 -41.19 27.36 42.57
N ARG A 24 -41.87 26.67 41.63
CA ARG A 24 -41.65 25.25 41.32
C ARG A 24 -40.21 25.08 40.83
N ILE A 25 -39.42 24.28 41.54
CA ILE A 25 -38.09 23.86 41.10
C ILE A 25 -38.28 22.74 40.07
N SER A 26 -38.06 23.04 38.79
CA SER A 26 -37.84 22.03 37.76
C SER A 26 -36.48 21.34 38.00
N PRO A 27 -36.38 20.00 37.85
CA PRO A 27 -35.13 19.30 38.09
C PRO A 27 -34.06 19.75 37.10
N PRO A 28 -32.76 19.73 37.47
CA PRO A 28 -31.70 20.15 36.57
C PRO A 28 -31.67 19.22 35.36
N ARG A 29 -31.65 19.82 34.16
CA ARG A 29 -31.44 19.10 32.90
C ARG A 29 -30.15 18.29 33.03
N LYS A 30 -30.27 16.95 33.05
CA LYS A 30 -29.14 16.06 32.88
C LYS A 30 -28.52 16.39 31.52
N PHE A 31 -27.36 17.03 31.52
CA PHE A 31 -26.51 17.07 30.35
C PHE A 31 -26.07 15.63 30.08
N GLN A 32 -26.77 14.95 29.18
CA GLN A 32 -26.22 13.76 28.55
C GLN A 32 -25.11 14.25 27.61
N VAL A 33 -23.88 14.12 28.08
CA VAL A 33 -22.72 14.15 27.19
C VAL A 33 -22.85 12.92 26.30
N PHE A 34 -23.34 13.10 25.08
CA PHE A 34 -23.22 12.08 24.05
C PHE A 34 -21.76 12.02 23.64
N CYS A 35 -20.99 11.16 24.32
CA CYS A 35 -19.71 10.71 23.80
C CYS A 35 -20.03 9.77 22.62
N GLN A 36 -20.03 10.31 21.41
CA GLN A 36 -19.85 9.48 20.22
C GLN A 36 -18.38 9.09 20.17
N SER A 37 -17.99 8.09 20.96
CA SER A 37 -16.77 7.35 20.64
C SER A 37 -17.07 6.62 19.33
N LYS A 38 -16.69 7.19 18.19
CA LYS A 38 -16.42 6.37 17.01
C LYS A 38 -15.32 5.43 17.46
N THR A 39 -15.64 4.16 17.66
CA THR A 39 -14.64 3.13 17.79
C THR A 39 -13.89 3.15 16.47
N GLU A 40 -12.71 3.79 16.44
CA GLU A 40 -11.85 3.72 15.26
C GLU A 40 -11.46 2.26 15.10
N GLU A 41 -12.00 1.60 14.08
CA GLU A 41 -11.59 0.24 13.75
C GLU A 41 -10.11 0.26 13.41
N LEU A 42 -9.32 -0.47 14.21
CA LEU A 42 -7.89 -0.62 14.00
C LEU A 42 -7.65 -1.24 12.62
N LYS A 43 -6.76 -0.61 11.85
CA LYS A 43 -6.44 -1.06 10.49
C LYS A 43 -5.34 -2.13 10.56
N ILE A 44 -5.59 -3.30 9.99
CA ILE A 44 -4.59 -4.37 9.92
C ILE A 44 -3.55 -4.00 8.85
N ARG A 45 -2.27 -4.10 9.21
CA ARG A 45 -1.12 -3.99 8.32
C ARG A 45 -0.33 -5.29 8.37
N LYS A 46 -0.30 -6.00 7.24
CA LYS A 46 0.58 -7.15 7.08
C LYS A 46 1.90 -6.68 6.49
N CYS A 47 2.99 -7.08 7.12
CA CYS A 47 4.32 -6.56 6.85
C CYS A 47 5.31 -7.70 6.63
N SER A 48 6.26 -7.45 5.74
CA SER A 48 7.37 -8.37 5.51
C SER A 48 8.25 -8.43 6.77
N PRO A 49 8.52 -9.61 7.35
CA PRO A 49 9.16 -9.72 8.66
C PRO A 49 10.54 -9.05 8.76
N LEU A 50 11.36 -9.16 7.71
CA LEU A 50 12.71 -8.59 7.69
C LEU A 50 12.74 -7.23 7.00
N LEU A 51 12.06 -7.09 5.86
CA LEU A 51 12.05 -5.82 5.11
C LEU A 51 11.47 -4.66 5.94
N GLU A 52 10.46 -4.91 6.78
CA GLU A 52 9.84 -3.91 7.63
C GLU A 52 10.16 -4.09 9.12
N LYS A 53 11.25 -4.81 9.45
CA LYS A 53 11.64 -5.15 10.84
C LYS A 53 11.67 -3.95 11.79
N ALA A 54 12.06 -2.77 11.30
CA ALA A 54 12.07 -1.54 12.10
C ALA A 54 10.68 -1.20 12.67
N HIS A 55 9.61 -1.43 11.90
CA HIS A 55 8.23 -1.11 12.27
C HIS A 55 7.57 -2.16 13.18
N LEU A 56 8.09 -3.39 13.21
CA LEU A 56 7.55 -4.51 14.02
C LEU A 56 8.08 -4.56 15.46
N SER A 57 9.12 -3.79 15.77
CA SER A 57 9.91 -3.87 17.00
C SER A 57 9.20 -3.50 18.31
N SER A 58 7.93 -3.06 18.28
CA SER A 58 7.16 -2.73 19.49
C SER A 58 6.23 -3.84 19.98
N ASN A 59 5.85 -4.84 19.16
CA ASN A 59 4.82 -5.83 19.55
C ASN A 59 5.05 -7.28 19.10
N VAL A 60 6.05 -7.59 18.26
CA VAL A 60 6.24 -8.94 17.72
C VAL A 60 7.49 -9.60 18.30
N ALA A 61 7.30 -10.75 18.95
CA ALA A 61 8.37 -11.59 19.50
C ALA A 61 9.43 -11.94 18.45
N LEU A 62 10.70 -12.01 18.89
CA LEU A 62 11.91 -12.49 18.19
C LEU A 62 11.68 -12.85 16.70
N VAL A 63 11.80 -11.86 15.82
CA VAL A 63 11.77 -12.06 14.37
C VAL A 63 12.96 -12.95 13.99
N SER A 64 12.68 -14.17 13.54
CA SER A 64 13.67 -15.09 12.95
C SER A 64 14.42 -14.40 11.81
N GLU A 65 15.73 -14.62 11.67
CA GLU A 65 16.52 -14.12 10.52
C GLU A 65 16.25 -14.90 9.22
N GLU A 66 15.34 -15.86 9.26
CA GLU A 66 14.90 -16.62 8.12
C GLU A 66 14.00 -15.77 7.19
N LEU A 67 14.27 -15.86 5.89
CA LEU A 67 13.43 -15.26 4.85
C LEU A 67 12.06 -15.94 4.87
N LYS A 68 10.99 -15.20 5.15
CA LYS A 68 9.62 -15.74 5.18
C LYS A 68 8.75 -15.17 4.07
N ALA A 69 8.98 -13.92 3.70
CA ALA A 69 8.34 -13.28 2.57
C ALA A 69 9.39 -12.98 1.49
N VAL A 70 9.01 -13.13 0.23
CA VAL A 70 9.91 -12.84 -0.92
C VAL A 70 10.55 -11.45 -0.83
N PRO A 71 9.82 -10.38 -0.43
CA PRO A 71 10.43 -9.06 -0.30
C PRO A 71 11.53 -8.95 0.77
N ASP A 72 11.65 -9.90 1.71
CA ASP A 72 12.72 -9.93 2.71
C ASP A 72 14.12 -10.02 2.06
N ILE A 73 14.22 -10.59 0.85
CA ILE A 73 15.48 -10.69 0.10
C ILE A 73 16.10 -9.31 -0.12
N TRP A 74 15.29 -8.28 -0.35
CA TRP A 74 15.79 -6.93 -0.64
C TRP A 74 16.41 -6.26 0.57
N ARG A 75 15.92 -6.57 1.77
CA ARG A 75 16.55 -6.10 3.00
C ARG A 75 17.92 -6.73 3.17
N PHE A 76 17.98 -8.05 3.10
CA PHE A 76 19.24 -8.79 3.18
C PHE A 76 20.26 -8.29 2.14
N SER A 77 19.80 -8.12 0.89
CA SER A 77 20.64 -7.65 -0.20
C SER A 77 21.11 -6.20 -0.01
N ALA A 78 20.26 -5.31 0.51
CA ALA A 78 20.62 -3.93 0.78
C ALA A 78 21.63 -3.79 1.93
N GLU A 79 21.52 -4.61 2.98
CA GLU A 79 22.49 -4.64 4.07
C GLU A 79 23.86 -5.12 3.60
N LYS A 80 23.90 -6.14 2.73
CA LYS A 80 25.15 -6.75 2.25
C LYS A 80 25.78 -6.01 1.07
N PHE A 81 24.97 -5.46 0.17
CA PHE A 81 25.41 -4.91 -1.12
C PHE A 81 24.91 -3.50 -1.40
N GLY A 82 24.45 -2.77 -0.38
CA GLY A 82 23.77 -1.47 -0.48
C GLY A 82 24.25 -0.50 -1.56
N PRO A 83 25.56 -0.16 -1.66
CA PRO A 83 26.05 0.79 -2.66
C PRO A 83 26.26 0.20 -4.06
N ARG A 84 26.16 -1.12 -4.23
CA ARG A 84 26.29 -1.77 -5.55
C ARG A 84 25.03 -1.57 -6.37
N ILE A 85 25.19 -1.47 -7.69
CA ILE A 85 24.07 -1.42 -8.62
C ILE A 85 23.31 -2.75 -8.61
N ALA A 86 21.99 -2.68 -8.43
CA ALA A 86 21.09 -3.83 -8.46
C ALA A 86 20.37 -3.92 -9.80
N VAL A 87 19.88 -2.79 -10.32
CA VAL A 87 19.05 -2.72 -11.54
C VAL A 87 19.51 -1.57 -12.42
N ILE A 88 19.56 -1.85 -13.72
CA ILE A 88 19.83 -0.88 -14.80
C ILE A 88 18.71 -1.03 -15.83
N ASP A 89 18.00 0.05 -16.12
CA ASP A 89 16.93 0.14 -17.10
C ASP A 89 17.23 1.29 -18.08
N PRO A 90 17.94 1.02 -19.19
CA PRO A 90 18.30 2.04 -20.16
C PRO A 90 17.22 2.30 -21.23
N TYR A 91 16.13 1.51 -21.22
CA TYR A 91 15.17 1.47 -22.32
C TYR A 91 13.96 2.39 -22.10
N HIS A 92 13.70 2.78 -20.86
CA HIS A 92 12.65 3.73 -20.51
C HIS A 92 13.22 5.14 -20.36
N ASP A 93 12.36 6.14 -20.51
CA ASP A 93 12.71 7.56 -20.33
C ASP A 93 12.04 8.12 -19.07
N PRO A 94 12.80 8.67 -18.10
CA PRO A 94 14.26 8.70 -18.07
C PRO A 94 14.87 7.32 -17.79
N PRO A 95 16.07 7.03 -18.35
CA PRO A 95 16.79 5.81 -18.03
C PRO A 95 17.09 5.79 -16.55
N SER A 96 16.94 4.62 -15.94
CA SER A 96 16.93 4.46 -14.50
C SER A 96 17.99 3.47 -14.05
N THR A 97 18.72 3.82 -13.00
CA THR A 97 19.70 2.93 -12.36
C THR A 97 19.52 3.02 -10.86
N MET A 98 19.49 1.86 -10.19
CA MET A 98 19.25 1.79 -8.75
C MET A 98 20.28 0.89 -8.08
N THR A 99 20.84 1.37 -6.98
CA THR A 99 21.62 0.53 -6.06
C THR A 99 20.70 -0.40 -5.28
N TYR A 100 21.25 -1.45 -4.66
CA TYR A 100 20.46 -2.31 -3.77
C TYR A 100 19.76 -1.53 -2.65
N LYS A 101 20.43 -0.50 -2.11
CA LYS A 101 19.84 0.35 -1.08
C LYS A 101 18.68 1.20 -1.62
N GLN A 102 18.84 1.76 -2.82
CA GLN A 102 17.77 2.55 -3.47
C GLN A 102 16.57 1.68 -3.85
N LEU A 103 16.82 0.45 -4.32
CA LEU A 103 15.76 -0.50 -4.65
C LEU A 103 14.96 -0.91 -3.41
N GLU A 104 15.61 -1.25 -2.30
CA GLU A 104 14.95 -1.54 -1.02
C GLU A 104 14.05 -0.37 -0.58
N GLN A 105 14.56 0.88 -0.63
CA GLN A 105 13.77 2.04 -0.24
C GLN A 105 12.59 2.29 -1.18
N ALA A 106 12.76 2.11 -2.49
CA ALA A 106 11.65 2.27 -3.44
C ALA A 106 10.55 1.20 -3.23
N ILE A 107 10.92 -0.05 -2.90
CA ILE A 107 9.96 -1.11 -2.58
C ILE A 107 9.17 -0.76 -1.31
N LEU A 108 9.86 -0.28 -0.26
CA LEU A 108 9.23 0.16 0.99
C LEU A 108 8.28 1.35 0.78
N ASP A 109 8.72 2.36 0.04
CA ASP A 109 7.92 3.54 -0.29
C ASP A 109 6.70 3.11 -1.15
N PHE A 110 6.88 2.25 -2.14
CA PHE A 110 5.77 1.80 -2.99
C PHE A 110 4.73 0.99 -2.20
N ALA A 111 5.19 0.04 -1.37
CA ALA A 111 4.33 -0.76 -0.50
C ALA A 111 3.52 0.13 0.45
N GLU A 112 4.16 1.09 1.10
CA GLU A 112 3.46 1.99 2.01
C GLU A 112 2.47 2.90 1.27
N GLY A 113 2.84 3.41 0.09
CA GLY A 113 1.94 4.20 -0.75
C GLY A 113 0.67 3.43 -1.12
N LEU A 114 0.78 2.14 -1.45
CA LEU A 114 -0.37 1.27 -1.68
C LEU A 114 -1.26 1.12 -0.46
N ARG A 115 -0.69 1.00 0.75
CA ARG A 115 -1.46 0.97 2.00
C ARG A 115 -2.20 2.29 2.25
N VAL A 116 -1.56 3.42 1.98
CA VAL A 116 -2.15 4.76 2.12
C VAL A 116 -3.38 4.92 1.23
N ILE A 117 -3.31 4.46 -0.03
CA ILE A 117 -4.46 4.48 -0.95
C ILE A 117 -5.46 3.33 -0.72
N GLY A 118 -5.24 2.54 0.34
CA GLY A 118 -6.24 1.66 0.94
C GLY A 118 -6.13 0.18 0.56
N ILE A 119 -5.02 -0.29 -0.01
CA ILE A 119 -4.83 -1.73 -0.24
C ILE A 119 -4.73 -2.49 1.07
N LYS A 120 -5.50 -3.57 1.15
CA LYS A 120 -5.55 -4.45 2.30
C LYS A 120 -4.80 -5.75 2.02
N PRO A 121 -4.21 -6.38 3.05
CA PRO A 121 -3.65 -7.73 2.93
C PRO A 121 -4.68 -8.71 2.34
N GLY A 122 -4.21 -9.61 1.47
CA GLY A 122 -5.02 -10.63 0.80
C GLY A 122 -5.85 -10.13 -0.40
N GLU A 123 -5.93 -8.81 -0.65
CA GLU A 123 -6.52 -8.27 -1.88
C GLU A 123 -5.61 -8.56 -3.09
N LYS A 124 -6.21 -8.73 -4.26
CA LYS A 124 -5.49 -9.00 -5.51
C LYS A 124 -5.31 -7.70 -6.28
N LEU A 125 -4.09 -7.42 -6.69
CA LEU A 125 -3.75 -6.29 -7.56
C LEU A 125 -3.18 -6.80 -8.86
N SER A 126 -3.78 -6.41 -9.98
CA SER A 126 -3.23 -6.75 -11.28
C SER A 126 -2.02 -5.88 -11.59
N LEU A 127 -0.91 -6.50 -12.01
CA LEU A 127 0.28 -5.84 -12.51
C LEU A 127 0.40 -6.16 -14.01
N PHE A 128 -0.11 -5.27 -14.85
CA PHE A 128 -0.10 -5.42 -16.30
C PHE A 128 0.95 -4.49 -16.91
N ALA A 129 2.17 -5.01 -17.04
CA ALA A 129 3.29 -4.23 -17.55
C ALA A 129 4.42 -5.14 -18.06
N ASP A 130 5.27 -4.59 -18.92
CA ASP A 130 6.50 -5.26 -19.33
C ASP A 130 7.64 -5.00 -18.33
N ASN A 131 8.71 -5.79 -18.47
CA ASN A 131 9.85 -5.77 -17.54
C ASN A 131 10.53 -4.40 -17.51
N SER A 132 10.64 -3.82 -16.32
CA SER A 132 11.29 -2.53 -16.06
C SER A 132 11.71 -2.43 -14.59
N CYS A 133 12.51 -1.43 -14.23
CA CYS A 133 12.85 -1.20 -12.82
C CYS A 133 11.61 -0.88 -11.96
N ARG A 134 10.65 -0.13 -12.52
CA ARG A 134 9.39 0.23 -11.83
C ARG A 134 8.46 -0.97 -11.71
N TRP A 135 8.47 -1.88 -12.70
CA TRP A 135 7.77 -3.16 -12.61
C TRP A 135 8.28 -3.98 -11.42
N LEU A 136 9.61 -4.09 -11.24
CA LEU A 136 10.20 -4.83 -10.12
C LEU A 136 9.79 -4.22 -8.78
N VAL A 137 9.85 -2.88 -8.67
CA VAL A 137 9.42 -2.18 -7.45
C VAL A 137 7.95 -2.43 -7.16
N ALA A 138 7.09 -2.38 -8.19
CA ALA A 138 5.66 -2.61 -8.03
C ALA A 138 5.34 -4.05 -7.62
N ASP A 139 5.94 -5.04 -8.28
CA ASP A 139 5.80 -6.47 -7.97
C ASP A 139 6.15 -6.77 -6.50
N GLN A 140 7.35 -6.34 -6.08
CA GLN A 140 7.84 -6.59 -4.73
C GLN A 140 7.13 -5.73 -3.68
N GLY A 141 6.75 -4.51 -4.03
CA GLY A 141 5.99 -3.62 -3.16
C GLY A 141 4.57 -4.12 -2.89
N MET A 142 3.87 -4.65 -3.91
CA MET A 142 2.56 -5.30 -3.74
C MET A 142 2.67 -6.48 -2.76
N MET A 143 3.62 -7.38 -2.99
CA MET A 143 3.88 -8.52 -2.10
C MET A 143 4.21 -8.08 -0.67
N ALA A 144 4.96 -6.99 -0.50
CA ALA A 144 5.34 -6.47 0.82
C ALA A 144 4.13 -5.92 1.61
N THR A 145 3.04 -5.53 0.95
CA THR A 145 1.78 -5.16 1.63
C THR A 145 0.98 -6.36 2.15
N GLY A 146 1.38 -7.59 1.80
CA GLY A 146 0.57 -8.79 1.96
C GLY A 146 -0.57 -8.90 0.94
N ALA A 147 -0.63 -8.02 -0.05
CA ALA A 147 -1.50 -8.17 -1.22
C ALA A 147 -0.92 -9.19 -2.19
N ILE A 148 -1.78 -9.75 -3.03
CA ILE A 148 -1.45 -10.79 -3.99
C ILE A 148 -1.25 -10.14 -5.35
N ASN A 149 -0.05 -10.25 -5.92
CA ASN A 149 0.23 -9.75 -7.25
C ASN A 149 -0.37 -10.67 -8.33
N VAL A 150 -1.20 -10.14 -9.23
CA VAL A 150 -1.71 -10.84 -10.41
C VAL A 150 -1.01 -10.32 -11.65
N VAL A 151 0.06 -10.99 -12.05
CA VAL A 151 0.98 -10.49 -13.07
C VAL A 151 0.61 -10.94 -14.50
N ARG A 152 0.67 -10.01 -15.45
CA ARG A 152 0.60 -10.33 -16.89
C ARG A 152 1.35 -9.29 -17.74
N GLY A 153 1.94 -9.71 -18.86
CA GLY A 153 2.62 -8.80 -19.78
C GLY A 153 1.66 -7.93 -20.59
N SER A 154 2.09 -6.72 -20.95
CA SER A 154 1.27 -5.69 -21.62
C SER A 154 0.79 -6.11 -23.02
N ARG A 155 1.52 -7.03 -23.64
CA ARG A 155 1.31 -7.55 -25.00
C ARG A 155 0.16 -8.56 -25.12
N SER A 156 -0.44 -8.97 -24.00
CA SER A 156 -1.57 -9.90 -24.02
C SER A 156 -2.83 -9.21 -24.61
N PRO A 157 -3.73 -9.94 -25.29
CA PRO A 157 -4.97 -9.37 -25.81
C PRO A 157 -5.82 -8.73 -24.71
N SER A 158 -6.51 -7.62 -25.02
CA SER A 158 -7.32 -6.90 -24.04
C SER A 158 -8.44 -7.75 -23.42
N GLU A 159 -9.00 -8.69 -24.19
CA GLU A 159 -10.01 -9.63 -23.68
C GLU A 159 -9.41 -10.61 -22.67
N GLU A 160 -8.21 -11.12 -22.92
CA GLU A 160 -7.51 -12.02 -21.97
C GLU A 160 -7.17 -11.28 -20.68
N LEU A 161 -6.67 -10.04 -20.77
CA LEU A 161 -6.36 -9.22 -19.60
C LEU A 161 -7.60 -8.94 -18.75
N LEU A 162 -8.74 -8.65 -19.39
CA LEU A 162 -10.01 -8.42 -18.70
C LEU A 162 -10.53 -9.70 -18.04
N GLN A 163 -10.41 -10.85 -18.72
CA GLN A 163 -10.75 -12.16 -18.15
C GLN A 163 -9.87 -12.46 -16.93
N ILE A 164 -8.56 -12.20 -17.02
CA ILE A 164 -7.63 -12.36 -15.91
C ILE A 164 -8.04 -11.48 -14.73
N TYR A 165 -8.26 -10.18 -14.98
CA TYR A 165 -8.63 -9.21 -13.95
C TYR A 165 -9.91 -9.63 -13.19
N ASN A 166 -10.94 -10.02 -13.94
CA ASN A 166 -12.22 -10.45 -13.36
C ASN A 166 -12.12 -11.81 -12.67
N HIS A 167 -11.39 -12.77 -13.26
CA HIS A 167 -11.26 -14.11 -12.68
C HIS A 167 -10.41 -14.12 -11.40
N SER A 168 -9.42 -13.22 -11.27
CA SER A 168 -8.63 -13.10 -10.05
C SER A 168 -9.31 -12.32 -8.93
N ASP A 169 -10.49 -11.75 -9.18
CA ASP A 169 -11.13 -10.75 -8.30
C ASP A 169 -10.15 -9.62 -7.94
N SER A 170 -9.39 -9.15 -8.93
CA SER A 170 -8.50 -8.01 -8.73
C SER A 170 -9.31 -6.76 -8.39
N VAL A 171 -8.85 -6.00 -7.40
CA VAL A 171 -9.57 -4.81 -6.90
C VAL A 171 -9.04 -3.50 -7.51
N ALA A 172 -7.81 -3.53 -8.03
CA ALA A 172 -7.16 -2.41 -8.70
C ALA A 172 -6.06 -2.93 -9.65
N ILE A 173 -5.48 -2.03 -10.43
CA ILE A 173 -4.47 -2.35 -11.43
C ILE A 173 -3.29 -1.37 -11.37
N ALA A 174 -2.07 -1.89 -11.39
CA ALA A 174 -0.89 -1.15 -11.82
C ALA A 174 -0.60 -1.50 -13.27
N ILE A 175 -0.45 -0.50 -14.13
CA ILE A 175 -0.34 -0.65 -15.56
C ILE A 175 0.87 0.09 -16.11
N ASP A 176 1.44 -0.44 -17.19
CA ASP A 176 2.68 0.03 -17.80
C ASP A 176 2.70 1.54 -18.06
N ASN A 177 1.83 2.04 -18.93
CA ASN A 177 1.85 3.42 -19.40
C ASN A 177 0.47 3.87 -19.92
N PRO A 178 0.26 5.18 -20.16
CA PRO A 178 -1.00 5.74 -20.65
C PRO A 178 -1.46 5.14 -21.98
N ASP A 179 -0.56 4.91 -22.93
CA ASP A 179 -0.93 4.36 -24.25
C ASP A 179 -1.54 2.96 -24.12
N PHE A 180 -0.95 2.14 -23.25
CA PHE A 180 -1.52 0.82 -22.95
C PHE A 180 -2.85 0.94 -22.22
N PHE A 181 -2.97 1.82 -21.22
CA PHE A 181 -4.23 1.99 -20.51
C PHE A 181 -5.35 2.47 -21.44
N ASN A 182 -5.09 3.47 -22.28
CA ASN A 182 -6.04 3.99 -23.27
C ASN A 182 -6.55 2.88 -24.21
N ARG A 183 -5.69 1.92 -24.60
CA ARG A 183 -6.07 0.77 -25.44
C ARG A 183 -7.08 -0.17 -24.76
N ILE A 184 -7.05 -0.29 -23.44
CA ILE A 184 -7.91 -1.24 -22.70
C ILE A 184 -9.04 -0.57 -21.92
N ALA A 185 -8.98 0.76 -21.71
CA ALA A 185 -9.84 1.51 -20.81
C ALA A 185 -11.33 1.32 -21.11
N GLU A 186 -11.75 1.47 -22.37
CA GLU A 186 -13.16 1.31 -22.76
C GLU A 186 -13.73 -0.04 -22.30
N LYS A 187 -12.99 -1.13 -22.52
CA LYS A 187 -13.42 -2.49 -22.14
C LYS A 187 -13.39 -2.70 -20.63
N PHE A 188 -12.36 -2.19 -19.96
CA PHE A 188 -12.19 -2.36 -18.52
C PHE A 188 -13.22 -1.55 -17.74
N CYS A 189 -13.36 -0.27 -18.04
CA CYS A 189 -14.31 0.61 -17.35
C CYS A 189 -15.77 0.20 -17.56
N SER A 190 -16.10 -0.47 -18.68
CA SER A 190 -17.47 -0.97 -18.94
C SER A 190 -17.78 -2.34 -18.33
N ARG A 191 -16.77 -3.14 -17.96
CA ARG A 191 -16.94 -4.56 -17.57
C ARG A 191 -16.26 -4.96 -16.26
N ALA A 192 -15.58 -4.03 -15.59
CA ALA A 192 -14.88 -4.26 -14.34
C ALA A 192 -14.97 -3.03 -13.43
N LEU A 193 -14.99 -3.28 -12.12
CA LEU A 193 -14.93 -2.23 -11.11
C LEU A 193 -13.50 -2.12 -10.59
N MET A 194 -12.83 -1.02 -10.93
CA MET A 194 -11.47 -0.73 -10.46
C MET A 194 -11.54 0.32 -9.35
N ARG A 195 -10.97 0.02 -8.18
CA ARG A 195 -10.86 1.01 -7.09
C ARG A 195 -9.92 2.16 -7.42
N PHE A 196 -8.87 1.87 -8.18
CA PHE A 196 -7.92 2.86 -8.70
C PHE A 196 -7.02 2.23 -9.77
N VAL A 197 -6.25 3.09 -10.45
CA VAL A 197 -5.19 2.72 -11.40
C VAL A 197 -3.87 3.34 -10.96
N VAL A 198 -2.77 2.57 -11.04
CA VAL A 198 -1.40 3.09 -10.87
C VAL A 198 -0.68 3.04 -12.22
N LEU A 199 -0.25 4.18 -12.74
CA LEU A 199 0.59 4.26 -13.94
C LEU A 199 2.07 4.10 -13.55
N LEU A 200 2.73 3.07 -14.08
CA LEU A 200 4.16 2.85 -13.81
C LEU A 200 5.04 3.86 -14.56
N TRP A 201 4.71 4.16 -15.81
CA TRP A 201 5.40 5.09 -16.68
C TRP A 201 4.45 6.12 -17.28
N GLY A 202 5.02 7.18 -17.84
CA GLY A 202 4.26 8.26 -18.50
C GLY A 202 3.53 9.19 -17.54
N GLU A 203 2.89 10.20 -18.13
CA GLU A 203 2.18 11.27 -17.42
C GLU A 203 0.67 11.06 -17.48
N LYS A 204 -0.05 11.45 -16.43
CA LYS A 204 -1.51 11.33 -16.36
C LYS A 204 -2.23 12.15 -17.45
N SER A 205 -1.61 13.22 -17.94
CA SER A 205 -2.15 14.06 -19.01
C SER A 205 -2.23 13.35 -20.36
N CYS A 206 -1.54 12.22 -20.55
CA CYS A 206 -1.59 11.41 -21.76
C CYS A 206 -2.77 10.42 -21.78
N LEU A 207 -3.59 10.40 -20.73
CA LEU A 207 -4.77 9.55 -20.66
C LEU A 207 -5.93 10.14 -21.46
N ALA A 208 -6.64 9.29 -22.19
CA ALA A 208 -7.90 9.65 -22.82
C ALA A 208 -8.96 9.85 -21.72
N THR A 209 -9.64 10.99 -21.69
CA THR A 209 -10.61 11.30 -20.63
C THR A 209 -11.92 10.52 -20.74
N GLU A 210 -12.19 9.90 -21.89
CA GLU A 210 -13.46 9.23 -22.17
C GLU A 210 -13.57 7.90 -21.39
N GLY A 211 -14.67 7.73 -20.64
CA GLY A 211 -14.98 6.48 -19.93
C GLY A 211 -14.20 6.23 -18.64
N MET A 212 -13.44 7.22 -18.14
CA MET A 212 -12.65 7.11 -16.88
C MET A 212 -13.28 7.87 -15.69
N GLU A 213 -14.55 8.27 -15.80
CA GLU A 213 -15.20 9.11 -14.79
C GLU A 213 -15.23 8.42 -13.41
N GLY A 214 -14.59 9.05 -12.43
CA GLY A 214 -14.67 8.64 -11.01
C GLY A 214 -13.62 7.62 -10.55
N ILE A 215 -12.72 7.12 -11.42
CA ILE A 215 -11.65 6.20 -11.03
C ILE A 215 -10.40 7.00 -10.63
N PRO A 216 -9.92 6.92 -9.38
CA PRO A 216 -8.66 7.55 -8.99
C PRO A 216 -7.47 6.98 -9.77
N ILE A 217 -6.61 7.87 -10.27
CA ILE A 217 -5.39 7.49 -11.00
C ILE A 217 -4.18 8.11 -10.30
N PHE A 218 -3.23 7.25 -9.95
CA PHE A 218 -1.97 7.60 -9.33
C PHE A 218 -0.82 7.33 -10.30
N SER A 219 0.14 8.24 -10.37
CA SER A 219 1.43 7.97 -10.99
C SER A 219 2.32 7.17 -10.03
N TYR A 220 3.29 6.44 -10.57
CA TYR A 220 4.32 5.76 -9.80
C TYR A 220 5.00 6.68 -8.77
N LYS A 221 5.31 7.93 -9.19
CA LYS A 221 5.93 8.92 -8.32
C LYS A 221 5.02 9.30 -7.15
N GLU A 222 3.73 9.52 -7.39
CA GLU A 222 2.78 9.83 -6.32
C GLU A 222 2.68 8.70 -5.29
N ILE A 223 2.69 7.43 -5.73
CA ILE A 223 2.70 6.29 -4.81
C ILE A 223 3.96 6.29 -3.95
N LEU A 224 5.14 6.52 -4.54
CA LEU A 224 6.39 6.60 -3.77
C LEU A 224 6.39 7.76 -2.77
N ASP A 225 5.93 8.94 -3.20
CA ASP A 225 5.91 10.14 -2.35
C ASP A 225 4.94 9.95 -1.18
N LEU A 226 3.72 9.44 -1.42
CA LEU A 226 2.75 9.10 -0.37
C LEU A 226 3.32 8.09 0.64
N GLY A 227 4.03 7.07 0.13
CA GLY A 227 4.65 6.08 0.98
C GLY A 227 5.77 6.64 1.84
N ARG A 228 6.63 7.48 1.27
CA ARG A 228 7.71 8.14 2.02
C ARG A 228 7.16 9.03 3.13
N GLU A 229 6.18 9.88 2.81
CA GLU A 229 5.54 10.77 3.77
C GLU A 229 4.89 9.98 4.91
N SER A 230 4.19 8.89 4.60
CA SER A 230 3.59 8.02 5.62
C SER A 230 4.64 7.33 6.49
N ARG A 231 5.74 6.81 5.89
CA ARG A 231 6.84 6.21 6.66
C ARG A 231 7.52 7.21 7.59
N GLU A 232 7.75 8.44 7.13
CA GLU A 232 8.30 9.53 7.95
C GLU A 232 7.37 9.88 9.13
N ALA A 233 6.06 9.94 8.88
CA ALA A 233 5.05 10.17 9.91
C ALA A 233 5.02 9.03 10.96
N LEU A 234 5.05 7.77 10.52
CA LEU A 234 5.07 6.60 11.40
C LEU A 234 6.34 6.50 12.24
N CYS A 235 7.47 7.00 11.73
CA CYS A 235 8.74 7.05 12.48
C CYS A 235 8.77 8.18 13.53
N SER A 236 8.02 9.26 13.32
CA SER A 236 8.07 10.47 14.16
C SER A 236 6.97 10.55 15.21
N SER A 237 5.90 9.75 15.11
CA SER A 237 4.75 9.77 16.02
C SER A 237 4.33 8.37 16.45
N GLU A 238 4.41 8.09 17.76
CA GLU A 238 3.92 6.81 18.32
C GLU A 238 2.38 6.73 18.27
N ASP A 239 1.68 7.87 18.38
CA ASP A 239 0.21 7.93 18.26
C ASP A 239 -0.25 7.51 16.85
N ALA A 240 0.52 7.83 15.81
CA ALA A 240 0.23 7.37 14.45
C ALA A 240 0.31 5.84 14.31
N ARG A 241 1.12 5.17 15.14
CA ARG A 241 1.27 3.70 15.11
C ARG A 241 0.15 2.99 15.84
N GLN A 242 -0.45 3.62 16.86
CA GLN A 242 -1.53 3.04 17.67
C GLN A 242 -2.82 2.77 16.89
N GLN A 243 -2.98 3.37 15.70
CA GLN A 243 -4.12 3.15 14.81
C GLN A 243 -4.06 1.82 14.04
N TYR A 244 -2.97 1.07 14.16
CA TYR A 244 -2.69 -0.11 13.35
C TYR A 244 -2.41 -1.36 14.17
N ILE A 245 -2.92 -2.49 13.69
CA ILE A 245 -2.50 -3.83 14.14
C ILE A 245 -1.50 -4.35 13.12
N TYR A 246 -0.28 -4.65 13.57
CA TYR A 246 0.77 -5.18 12.71
C TYR A 246 0.80 -6.70 12.77
N GLU A 247 0.75 -7.32 11.60
CA GLU A 247 0.87 -8.77 11.41
C GLU A 247 2.05 -9.05 10.49
N THR A 248 2.67 -10.22 10.66
CA THR A 248 3.74 -10.67 9.77
C THR A 248 3.19 -11.46 8.59
N ILE A 249 3.77 -11.28 7.41
CA ILE A 249 3.57 -12.20 6.29
C ILE A 249 4.09 -13.60 6.66
N SER A 250 3.28 -14.61 6.43
CA SER A 250 3.61 -16.03 6.54
C SER A 250 4.15 -16.55 5.21
N SER A 251 5.03 -17.55 5.26
CA SER A 251 5.55 -18.22 4.05
C SER A 251 4.46 -18.89 3.22
N ASP A 252 3.37 -19.32 3.88
CA ASP A 252 2.22 -19.98 3.24
C ASP A 252 1.24 -18.99 2.59
N ASP A 253 1.39 -17.69 2.83
CA ASP A 253 0.56 -16.69 2.17
C ASP A 253 0.83 -16.68 0.66
N ILE A 254 -0.22 -16.48 -0.13
CA ILE A 254 -0.12 -16.34 -1.58
C ILE A 254 0.63 -15.03 -1.87
N ALA A 255 1.71 -15.13 -2.63
CA ALA A 255 2.50 -13.98 -3.07
C ALA A 255 2.01 -13.48 -4.43
N THR A 256 1.76 -14.42 -5.35
CA THR A 256 1.38 -14.09 -6.73
C THR A 256 0.47 -15.13 -7.37
N VAL A 257 -0.30 -14.68 -8.37
CA VAL A 257 -1.03 -15.54 -9.30
C VAL A 257 -0.47 -15.33 -10.70
N VAL A 258 0.06 -16.41 -11.28
CA VAL A 258 0.59 -16.42 -12.65
C VAL A 258 -0.39 -17.13 -13.57
N TYR A 259 -0.84 -16.43 -14.60
CA TYR A 259 -1.76 -16.99 -15.58
C TYR A 259 -1.04 -17.65 -16.75
N THR A 260 -1.54 -18.82 -17.14
CA THR A 260 -1.08 -19.57 -18.31
C THR A 260 -2.20 -19.67 -19.36
N SER A 261 -1.82 -19.75 -20.64
CA SER A 261 -2.77 -20.01 -21.72
C SER A 261 -3.31 -21.42 -21.55
N GLY A 262 -4.52 -21.53 -20.99
CA GLY A 262 -5.17 -22.82 -20.81
C GLY A 262 -5.47 -23.48 -22.15
N THR A 263 -5.38 -24.81 -22.21
CA THR A 263 -5.74 -25.61 -23.40
C THR A 263 -7.19 -25.45 -23.83
N THR A 264 -8.05 -24.95 -22.93
CA THR A 264 -9.49 -24.73 -23.13
C THR A 264 -9.82 -23.29 -23.53
N GLY A 265 -8.83 -22.45 -23.83
CA GLY A 265 -9.01 -21.04 -24.20
C GLY A 265 -9.18 -20.08 -23.02
N ASN A 266 -9.58 -20.57 -21.84
CA ASN A 266 -9.67 -19.76 -20.62
C ASN A 266 -8.32 -19.73 -19.87
N PRO A 267 -7.85 -18.56 -19.42
CA PRO A 267 -6.60 -18.46 -18.70
C PRO A 267 -6.70 -19.12 -17.32
N LYS A 268 -5.69 -19.91 -16.92
CA LYS A 268 -5.65 -20.61 -15.63
C LYS A 268 -4.66 -19.93 -14.70
N GLY A 269 -5.12 -19.47 -13.54
CA GLY A 269 -4.31 -18.80 -12.52
C GLY A 269 -3.63 -19.82 -11.61
N VAL A 270 -2.31 -19.85 -11.60
CA VAL A 270 -1.50 -20.65 -10.69
C VAL A 270 -1.14 -19.80 -9.48
N MET A 271 -1.66 -20.16 -8.32
CA MET A 271 -1.35 -19.48 -7.06
C MET A 271 0.01 -19.97 -6.54
N LEU A 272 0.93 -19.04 -6.28
CA LEU A 272 2.25 -19.32 -5.73
C LEU A 272 2.40 -18.62 -4.39
N THR A 273 2.76 -19.37 -3.36
CA THR A 273 3.06 -18.85 -2.03
C THR A 273 4.45 -18.21 -1.98
N HIS A 274 4.72 -17.44 -0.92
CA HIS A 274 6.08 -16.96 -0.67
C HIS A 274 7.08 -18.12 -0.54
N GLU A 275 6.71 -19.21 0.13
CA GLU A 275 7.53 -20.41 0.25
C GLU A 275 7.88 -21.00 -1.12
N ASN A 276 6.90 -21.10 -2.04
CA ASN A 276 7.16 -21.64 -3.38
C ASN A 276 8.25 -20.84 -4.10
N LEU A 277 8.19 -19.50 -4.02
CA LEU A 277 9.16 -18.61 -4.67
C LEU A 277 10.52 -18.61 -3.96
N LEU A 278 10.54 -18.56 -2.63
CA LEU A 278 11.76 -18.61 -1.83
C LEU A 278 12.51 -19.94 -2.00
N HIS A 279 11.79 -21.05 -2.14
CA HIS A 279 12.38 -22.34 -2.45
C HIS A 279 13.17 -22.30 -3.76
N GLN A 280 12.63 -21.69 -4.82
CA GLN A 280 13.33 -21.53 -6.09
C GLN A 280 14.60 -20.68 -5.95
N VAL A 281 14.53 -19.56 -5.21
CA VAL A 281 15.69 -18.70 -4.94
C VAL A 281 16.79 -19.48 -4.23
N ASN A 282 16.45 -20.26 -3.20
CA ASN A 282 17.40 -21.07 -2.45
C ASN A 282 18.06 -22.15 -3.33
N CYS A 283 17.29 -22.84 -4.17
CA CYS A 283 17.83 -23.84 -5.09
C CYS A 283 18.83 -23.24 -6.09
N LEU A 284 18.54 -22.06 -6.64
CA LEU A 284 19.44 -21.39 -7.58
C LEU A 284 20.72 -20.88 -6.91
N LEU A 285 20.62 -20.36 -5.68
CA LEU A 285 21.79 -19.93 -4.91
C LEU A 285 22.71 -21.11 -4.57
N ILE A 286 22.15 -22.25 -4.16
CA ILE A 286 22.93 -23.46 -3.88
C ILE A 286 23.62 -23.96 -5.15
N ALA A 287 22.93 -23.96 -6.29
CA ALA A 287 23.52 -24.35 -7.57
C ALA A 287 24.72 -23.44 -7.94
N SER A 288 24.63 -22.12 -7.68
CA SER A 288 25.74 -21.18 -7.93
C SER A 288 26.94 -21.30 -6.99
N LEU A 289 26.81 -22.06 -5.88
CA LEU A 289 27.91 -22.35 -4.96
C LEU A 289 28.57 -23.72 -5.22
N LEU A 290 27.95 -24.56 -6.06
CA LEU A 290 28.41 -25.90 -6.41
C LEU A 290 29.16 -25.96 -7.76
N PHE A 291 29.26 -24.83 -8.46
CA PHE A 291 30.03 -24.66 -9.70
C PHE A 291 30.93 -23.43 -9.60
#